data_AF-V6KC13-F1
#
_entry.id   AF-V6KC13-F1
#
_cell.length_a   1.000
_cell.length_b   1.000
_cell.length_c   1.000
_cell.angle_alpha   90.00
_cell.angle_beta   90.00
_cell.angle_gamma   90.00
#
_symmetry.space_group_name_H-M   'P 1'
#
loop_
_entity.id
_entity.type
_entity.pdbx_description
1 polymer ?
#
loop_
_entity_poly.entity_id
_entity_poly.type
_entity_poly.pdbx_seq_one_letter_code
_entity_poly.pdbx_strand_id
1 'polypeptide(L)'
;MLIQGAVVGLRHAAAAHPDDTAETVLGVRTADAFLTACVAALRLTAAFSPQDYEESIRPSMMSQGEDGMTGFSGLWSADHRVLVDALRTWGSLAALHTAPPVREAHASLRETLAEVYAAHTGMCRRFTGEGASLLRQRGSCVATLERLAGARQRLLAAEKTGRDSGC
;
A
#
# COMPACT_ATOMS: atom_id res chain seq x y z
N MET A 1 -7.99 6.17 8.26
CA MET A 1 -8.40 7.27 7.34
C MET A 1 -7.60 7.29 6.05
N LEU A 2 -6.25 7.31 6.08
CA LEU A 2 -5.43 7.38 4.86
C LEU A 2 -5.64 6.20 3.89
N ILE A 3 -5.71 4.97 4.40
CA ILE A 3 -6.00 3.78 3.57
C ILE A 3 -7.36 3.91 2.87
N GLN A 4 -8.40 4.32 3.60
CA GLN A 4 -9.73 4.49 3.04
C GLN A 4 -9.80 5.61 2.00
N GLY A 5 -9.07 6.72 2.21
CA GLY A 5 -8.93 7.77 1.19
C GLY A 5 -8.29 7.26 -0.10
N ALA A 6 -7.23 6.44 0.01
CA ALA A 6 -6.61 5.80 -1.16
C ALA A 6 -7.56 4.83 -1.88
N VAL A 7 -8.33 4.04 -1.12
CA VAL A 7 -9.36 3.14 -1.65
C VAL A 7 -10.42 3.91 -2.44
N VAL A 8 -10.93 5.01 -1.89
CA VAL A 8 -11.95 5.83 -2.54
C VAL A 8 -11.42 6.41 -3.84
N GLY A 9 -10.21 6.96 -3.86
CA GLY A 9 -9.58 7.47 -5.08
C GLY A 9 -9.43 6.39 -6.17
N LEU A 10 -8.95 5.20 -5.81
CA LEU A 10 -8.82 4.09 -6.76
C LEU A 10 -10.17 3.62 -7.31
N ARG A 11 -11.20 3.55 -6.45
CA ARG A 11 -12.56 3.19 -6.87
C ARG A 11 -13.17 4.26 -7.77
N HIS A 12 -12.93 5.53 -7.49
CA HIS A 12 -13.35 6.65 -8.33
C HIS A 12 -12.73 6.53 -9.73
N ALA A 13 -11.41 6.34 -9.81
CA ALA A 13 -10.72 6.14 -11.08
C ALA A 13 -11.24 4.92 -11.85
N ALA A 14 -11.54 3.82 -11.15
CA ALA A 14 -12.07 2.60 -11.76
C ALA A 14 -13.53 2.71 -12.22
N ALA A 15 -14.32 3.62 -11.63
CA ALA A 15 -15.72 3.84 -11.96
C ALA A 15 -15.92 4.93 -13.03
N ALA A 16 -14.90 5.75 -13.28
CA ALA A 16 -14.93 6.79 -14.31
C ALA A 16 -15.18 6.19 -15.70
N HIS A 17 -15.90 6.94 -16.54
CA HIS A 17 -16.11 6.54 -17.93
C HIS A 17 -14.75 6.47 -18.67
N PRO A 18 -14.48 5.49 -19.55
CA PRO A 18 -13.18 5.35 -20.23
C PRO A 18 -12.70 6.60 -20.97
N ASP A 19 -13.64 7.37 -21.51
CA ASP A 19 -13.36 8.63 -22.22
C ASP A 19 -13.21 9.84 -21.28
N ASP A 20 -13.62 9.73 -20.02
CA ASP A 20 -13.49 10.79 -19.02
C ASP A 20 -12.11 10.76 -18.36
N THR A 21 -11.13 11.21 -19.12
CA THR A 21 -9.73 11.28 -18.68
C THR A 21 -9.57 12.14 -17.42
N ALA A 22 -10.39 13.18 -17.24
CA ALA A 22 -10.27 14.09 -16.10
C ALA A 22 -10.65 13.39 -14.80
N GLU A 23 -11.80 12.70 -14.78
CA GLU A 23 -12.27 11.96 -13.60
C GLU A 23 -11.36 10.77 -13.27
N THR A 24 -10.86 10.06 -14.28
CA THR A 24 -9.86 8.99 -14.07
C THR A 24 -8.61 9.56 -13.40
N VAL A 25 -8.04 10.64 -13.93
CA VAL A 25 -6.83 11.27 -13.37
C VAL A 25 -7.08 11.76 -11.95
N LEU A 26 -8.23 12.39 -11.68
CA LEU A 26 -8.61 12.87 -10.35
C LEU A 26 -8.61 11.73 -9.32
N GLY A 27 -9.21 10.58 -9.65
CA GLY A 27 -9.24 9.42 -8.76
C GLY A 27 -7.84 8.88 -8.46
N VAL A 28 -7.00 8.73 -9.49
CA VAL A 28 -5.62 8.23 -9.34
C VAL A 28 -4.78 9.18 -8.50
N ARG A 29 -4.84 10.50 -8.78
CA ARG A 29 -4.11 11.53 -8.03
C ARG A 29 -4.60 11.66 -6.59
N THR A 30 -5.89 11.44 -6.35
CA THR A 30 -6.42 11.37 -4.98
C THR A 30 -5.80 10.21 -4.22
N ALA A 31 -5.75 9.01 -4.83
CA ALA A 31 -5.13 7.86 -4.20
C ALA A 31 -3.63 8.08 -3.94
N ASP A 32 -2.93 8.66 -4.92
CA ASP A 32 -1.52 9.02 -4.85
C ASP A 32 -1.22 9.97 -3.67
N ALA A 33 -2.04 11.00 -3.49
CA ALA A 33 -1.91 11.95 -2.38
C ALA A 33 -2.07 11.28 -1.01
N PHE A 34 -3.06 10.38 -0.86
CA PHE A 34 -3.25 9.65 0.39
C PHE A 34 -2.12 8.66 0.69
N LEU A 35 -1.56 8.01 -0.33
CA LEU A 35 -0.38 7.16 -0.17
C LEU A 35 0.87 7.99 0.17
N THR A 36 1.03 9.17 -0.43
CA THR A 36 2.10 10.11 -0.07
C THR A 36 2.01 10.54 1.40
N ALA A 37 0.80 10.83 1.89
CA ALA A 37 0.57 11.10 3.31
C ALA A 37 0.92 9.88 4.19
N CYS A 38 0.69 8.64 3.71
CA CYS A 38 1.14 7.44 4.42
C CYS A 38 2.68 7.38 4.50
N VAL A 39 3.39 7.72 3.43
CA VAL A 39 4.86 7.81 3.43
C VAL A 39 5.34 8.77 4.51
N ALA A 40 4.77 9.97 4.57
CA ALA A 40 5.12 10.97 5.58
C ALA A 40 4.85 10.46 7.01
N ALA A 41 3.69 9.84 7.25
CA ALA A 41 3.35 9.28 8.55
C ALA A 41 4.31 8.15 8.98
N LEU A 42 4.71 7.27 8.07
CA LEU A 42 5.67 6.20 8.33
C LEU A 42 7.07 6.76 8.65
N ARG A 43 7.52 7.78 7.90
CA ARG A 43 8.80 8.46 8.15
C ARG A 43 8.80 9.18 9.50
N LEU A 44 7.72 9.87 9.86
CA LEU A 44 7.56 10.50 11.17
C LEU A 44 7.58 9.47 12.30
N THR A 45 6.87 8.34 12.12
CA THR A 45 6.89 7.25 13.10
C THR A 45 8.30 6.69 13.29
N ALA A 46 9.07 6.53 12.21
CA ALA A 46 10.46 6.09 12.28
C ALA A 46 11.42 7.09 12.97
N ALA A 47 11.01 8.35 13.15
CA ALA A 47 11.79 9.37 13.82
C ALA A 47 11.68 9.31 15.36
N PHE A 48 10.75 8.53 15.92
CA PHE A 48 10.66 8.32 17.36
C PHE A 48 11.90 7.60 17.92
N SER A 49 12.14 7.78 19.22
CA SER A 49 13.20 7.03 19.88
C SER A 49 12.81 5.54 19.98
N PRO A 50 13.77 4.60 19.94
CA PRO A 50 13.46 3.18 20.13
C PRO A 50 12.86 2.90 21.50
N GLN A 51 13.25 3.69 22.50
CA GLN A 51 12.71 3.59 23.86
C GLN A 51 11.23 3.95 23.90
N ASP A 52 10.82 5.08 23.31
CA ASP A 52 9.39 5.46 23.23
C ASP A 52 8.58 4.41 22.48
N TYR A 53 9.17 3.82 21.44
CA TYR A 53 8.54 2.73 20.71
C TYR A 53 8.30 1.50 21.59
N GLU A 54 9.31 1.02 22.31
CA GLU A 54 9.20 -0.19 23.13
C GLU A 54 8.39 0.02 24.42
N GLU A 55 8.48 1.18 25.05
CA GLU A 55 7.87 1.44 26.35
C GLU A 55 6.43 2.00 26.25
N SER A 56 6.10 2.69 25.16
CA SER A 56 4.78 3.35 24.99
C SER A 56 3.99 2.82 23.80
N ILE A 57 4.58 2.86 22.60
CA ILE A 57 3.83 2.57 21.36
C ILE A 57 3.51 1.08 21.26
N ARG A 58 4.53 0.23 21.35
CA ARG A 58 4.41 -1.21 21.16
C ARG A 58 3.45 -1.86 22.17
N PRO A 59 3.52 -1.55 23.48
CA PRO A 59 2.55 -2.07 24.46
C PRO A 59 1.12 -1.62 24.14
N SER A 60 0.92 -0.37 23.73
CA SER A 60 -0.40 0.13 23.33
C SER A 60 -0.95 -0.60 22.09
N MET A 61 -0.10 -1.08 21.18
CA MET A 61 -0.53 -1.85 20.01
C MET A 61 -0.79 -3.34 20.32
N MET A 62 -0.15 -3.88 21.37
CA MET A 62 -0.37 -5.25 21.82
C MET A 62 -1.64 -5.40 22.66
N SER A 63 -2.06 -4.34 23.38
CA SER A 63 -3.25 -4.34 24.23
C SER A 63 -4.57 -4.15 23.49
N GLN A 64 -4.55 -3.85 22.18
CA GLN A 64 -5.72 -3.56 21.35
C GLN A 64 -6.19 -4.76 20.49
N GLY A 65 -5.65 -5.96 20.73
CA GLY A 65 -6.22 -7.18 20.15
C GLY A 65 -7.47 -7.58 20.94
N GLU A 66 -8.64 -7.60 20.30
CA GLU A 66 -9.96 -7.87 20.91
C GLU A 66 -10.00 -9.15 21.78
N ASP A 67 -9.08 -10.09 21.57
CA ASP A 67 -9.01 -11.36 22.30
C ASP A 67 -7.71 -11.58 23.10
N GLY A 68 -6.85 -10.57 23.27
CA GLY A 68 -5.57 -10.70 23.99
C GLY A 68 -4.54 -11.67 23.35
N MET A 69 -4.90 -12.31 22.24
CA MET A 69 -4.16 -13.39 21.58
C MET A 69 -3.47 -12.97 20.28
N THR A 70 -3.82 -11.82 19.70
CA THR A 70 -3.30 -11.37 18.41
C THR A 70 -3.05 -9.86 18.45
N GLY A 71 -1.78 -9.43 18.39
CA GLY A 71 -1.43 -8.00 18.40
C GLY A 71 -1.97 -7.26 17.17
N PHE A 72 -1.97 -5.92 17.18
CA PHE A 72 -2.35 -5.14 15.99
C PHE A 72 -1.33 -5.31 14.84
N SER A 73 -1.81 -5.54 13.62
CA SER A 73 -1.01 -5.38 12.40
C SER A 73 -1.83 -4.73 11.31
N GLY A 74 -1.33 -3.61 10.80
CA GLY A 74 -1.90 -2.94 9.65
C GLY A 74 -1.93 -3.80 8.37
N LEU A 75 -1.13 -4.87 8.29
CA LEU A 75 -1.12 -5.78 7.14
C LEU A 75 -2.37 -6.66 7.05
N TRP A 76 -2.99 -6.96 8.20
CA TRP A 76 -4.10 -7.91 8.31
C TRP A 76 -5.44 -7.25 8.63
N SER A 77 -5.47 -5.92 8.69
CA SER A 77 -6.70 -5.16 8.85
C SER A 77 -7.63 -5.35 7.64
N ALA A 78 -8.94 -5.22 7.87
CA ALA A 78 -9.94 -5.26 6.81
C ALA A 78 -9.66 -4.17 5.75
N ASP A 79 -9.30 -2.97 6.20
CA ASP A 79 -8.92 -1.84 5.35
C ASP A 79 -7.79 -2.16 4.37
N HIS A 80 -6.75 -2.84 4.84
CA HIS A 80 -5.62 -3.20 3.99
C HIS A 80 -6.01 -4.22 2.91
N ARG A 81 -6.89 -5.18 3.22
CA ARG A 81 -7.42 -6.12 2.20
C ARG A 81 -8.17 -5.36 1.10
N VAL A 82 -9.04 -4.43 1.50
CA VAL A 82 -9.81 -3.60 0.55
C VAL A 82 -8.89 -2.75 -0.33
N LEU A 83 -7.80 -2.19 0.23
CA LEU A 83 -6.80 -1.46 -0.56
C LEU A 83 -6.12 -2.35 -1.60
N VAL A 84 -5.70 -3.56 -1.23
CA VAL A 84 -5.06 -4.49 -2.16
C VAL A 84 -6.00 -4.87 -3.31
N ASP A 85 -7.28 -5.07 -3.02
CA ASP A 85 -8.28 -5.37 -4.05
C ASP A 85 -8.51 -4.17 -4.98
N ALA A 86 -8.60 -2.94 -4.43
CA ALA A 86 -8.72 -1.73 -5.22
C ALA A 86 -7.50 -1.50 -6.13
N LEU A 87 -6.28 -1.75 -5.64
CA LEU A 87 -5.05 -1.70 -6.44
C LEU A 87 -5.07 -2.70 -7.59
N ARG A 88 -5.55 -3.93 -7.35
CA ARG A 88 -5.68 -4.97 -8.39
C ARG A 88 -6.67 -4.55 -9.48
N THR A 89 -7.84 -4.07 -9.07
CA THR A 89 -8.88 -3.61 -10.01
C THR A 89 -8.35 -2.45 -10.85
N TRP A 90 -7.77 -1.44 -10.22
CA TRP A 90 -7.21 -0.30 -10.93
C TRP A 90 -6.08 -0.72 -11.88
N GLY A 91 -5.12 -1.55 -11.44
CA GLY A 91 -4.02 -1.98 -12.29
C GLY A 91 -4.48 -2.69 -13.57
N SER A 92 -5.54 -3.49 -13.48
CA SER A 92 -6.13 -4.16 -14.66
C SER A 92 -6.78 -3.18 -15.64
N LEU A 93 -7.40 -2.10 -15.14
CA LEU A 93 -8.03 -1.05 -15.96
C LEU A 93 -7.01 -0.06 -16.52
N ALA A 94 -6.01 0.32 -15.72
CA ALA A 94 -4.94 1.24 -16.11
C ALA A 94 -4.20 0.77 -17.38
N ALA A 95 -4.03 -0.55 -17.53
CA ALA A 95 -3.43 -1.15 -18.73
C ALA A 95 -4.23 -0.92 -20.02
N LEU A 96 -5.51 -0.52 -19.92
CA LEU A 96 -6.38 -0.22 -21.07
C LEU A 96 -6.33 1.26 -21.47
N HIS A 97 -5.83 2.15 -20.61
CA HIS A 97 -5.80 3.57 -20.89
C HIS A 97 -4.59 3.98 -21.74
N THR A 98 -4.85 4.65 -22.86
CA THR A 98 -3.84 5.19 -23.78
C THR A 98 -3.69 6.71 -23.72
N ALA A 99 -4.49 7.40 -22.89
CA ALA A 99 -4.36 8.84 -22.68
C ALA A 99 -3.07 9.15 -21.88
N PRO A 100 -2.20 10.05 -22.36
CA PRO A 100 -0.96 10.41 -21.64
C PRO A 100 -1.18 10.84 -20.18
N PRO A 101 -2.17 11.69 -19.84
CA PRO A 101 -2.39 12.11 -18.45
C PRO A 101 -2.70 10.95 -17.49
N VAL A 102 -3.44 9.93 -17.95
CA VAL A 102 -3.76 8.75 -17.14
C VAL A 102 -2.51 7.91 -16.91
N ARG A 103 -1.67 7.72 -17.94
CA ARG A 103 -0.41 6.97 -17.79
C ARG A 103 0.55 7.66 -16.84
N GLU A 104 0.67 8.98 -16.91
CA GLU A 104 1.52 9.76 -16.01
C GLU A 104 1.02 9.68 -14.55
N ALA A 105 -0.29 9.81 -14.32
CA ALA A 105 -0.87 9.63 -13.00
C ALA A 105 -0.66 8.21 -12.46
N HIS A 106 -0.81 7.19 -13.31
CA HIS A 106 -0.56 5.79 -12.95
C HIS A 106 0.92 5.52 -12.62
N ALA A 107 1.85 6.09 -13.37
CA ALA A 107 3.29 5.97 -13.10
C ALA A 107 3.64 6.60 -11.75
N SER A 108 3.13 7.80 -11.47
CA SER A 108 3.27 8.47 -10.17
C SER A 108 2.75 7.60 -9.02
N LEU A 109 1.55 7.03 -9.16
CA LEU A 109 0.99 6.13 -8.16
C LEU A 109 1.89 4.90 -7.88
N ARG A 110 2.52 4.34 -8.92
CA ARG A 110 3.44 3.21 -8.78
C ARG A 110 4.69 3.58 -8.00
N GLU A 111 5.26 4.76 -8.28
CA GLU A 111 6.41 5.31 -7.57
C GLU A 111 6.07 5.55 -6.10
N THR A 112 4.96 6.22 -5.82
CA THR A 112 4.49 6.46 -4.45
C THR A 112 4.24 5.16 -3.70
N LEU A 113 3.66 4.14 -4.35
CA LEU A 113 3.49 2.82 -3.71
C LEU A 113 4.83 2.18 -3.37
N ALA A 114 5.85 2.33 -4.22
CA ALA A 114 7.21 1.87 -3.90
C ALA A 114 7.78 2.62 -2.70
N GLU A 115 7.58 3.93 -2.62
CA GLU A 115 7.97 4.74 -1.47
C GLU A 115 7.28 4.33 -0.18
N VAL A 116 5.98 3.98 -0.22
CA VAL A 116 5.26 3.46 0.95
C VAL A 116 5.95 2.21 1.49
N TYR A 117 6.32 1.26 0.63
CA TYR A 117 7.03 0.05 1.07
C TYR A 117 8.45 0.34 1.56
N ALA A 118 9.17 1.28 0.94
CA ALA A 118 10.49 1.69 1.40
C ALA A 118 10.43 2.33 2.79
N ALA A 119 9.49 3.26 3.01
CA ALA A 119 9.26 3.90 4.31
C ALA A 119 8.84 2.89 5.38
N HIS A 120 7.93 1.97 5.05
CA HIS A 120 7.50 0.92 5.97
C HIS A 120 8.67 -0.01 6.34
N THR A 121 9.46 -0.43 5.35
CA THR A 121 10.65 -1.26 5.58
C THR A 121 11.66 -0.54 6.47
N GLY A 122 11.90 0.75 6.23
CA GLY A 122 12.78 1.58 7.07
C GLY A 122 12.31 1.66 8.52
N MET A 123 11.02 1.88 8.74
CA MET A 123 10.41 1.87 10.08
C MET A 123 10.57 0.51 10.77
N CYS A 124 10.31 -0.60 10.05
CA CYS A 124 10.49 -1.94 10.60
C CYS A 124 11.96 -2.23 10.97
N ARG A 125 12.91 -1.90 10.10
CA ARG A 125 14.35 -2.05 10.39
C ARG A 125 14.76 -1.24 11.63
N ARG A 126 14.25 -0.01 11.75
CA ARG A 126 14.56 0.90 12.87
C ARG A 126 14.18 0.32 14.22
N PHE A 127 12.99 -0.27 14.33
CA PHE A 127 12.43 -0.70 15.62
C PHE A 127 12.59 -2.18 15.91
N THR A 128 12.52 -3.03 14.90
CA THR A 128 12.56 -4.49 15.08
C THR A 128 13.81 -5.14 14.49
N GLY A 129 14.64 -4.40 13.74
CA GLY A 129 15.75 -4.97 12.99
C GLY A 129 15.27 -6.03 12.00
N GLU A 130 15.88 -7.21 12.05
CA GLU A 130 15.44 -8.42 11.32
C GLU A 130 14.42 -9.26 12.09
N GLY A 131 13.92 -8.73 13.19
CA GLY A 131 12.95 -9.36 14.07
C GLY A 131 11.58 -9.55 13.42
N ALA A 132 10.73 -10.26 14.17
CA ALA A 132 9.41 -10.62 13.74
C ALA A 132 8.40 -9.48 13.98
N SER A 133 7.37 -9.40 13.14
CA SER A 133 6.29 -8.41 13.28
C SER A 133 5.37 -8.79 14.45
N LEU A 134 4.66 -7.82 15.04
CA LEU A 134 3.74 -8.03 16.16
C LEU A 134 2.74 -9.20 16.00
N LEU A 135 2.34 -9.53 14.77
CA LEU A 135 1.44 -10.66 14.48
C LEU A 135 2.11 -11.96 14.05
N ARG A 136 3.36 -11.93 13.58
CA ARG A 136 4.11 -13.17 13.28
C ARG A 136 5.22 -13.28 14.30
N GLN A 137 5.10 -14.19 15.26
CA GLN A 137 6.17 -14.47 16.22
C GLN A 137 7.41 -15.15 15.60
N ARG A 138 7.47 -15.31 14.26
CA ARG A 138 8.57 -15.95 13.54
C ARG A 138 8.84 -15.31 12.18
N GLY A 139 10.12 -15.17 11.83
CA GLY A 139 10.63 -14.71 10.54
C GLY A 139 10.79 -13.18 10.43
N SER A 140 11.57 -12.72 9.45
CA SER A 140 11.85 -11.28 9.24
C SER A 140 10.64 -10.52 8.70
N CYS A 141 10.24 -9.47 9.42
CA CYS A 141 9.20 -8.55 8.96
C CYS A 141 9.63 -7.78 7.70
N VAL A 142 10.92 -7.43 7.60
CA VAL A 142 11.55 -6.76 6.46
C VAL A 142 11.46 -7.63 5.21
N ALA A 143 11.93 -8.88 5.28
CA ALA A 143 11.85 -9.80 4.15
C ALA A 143 10.40 -10.05 3.70
N THR A 144 9.47 -10.06 4.66
CA THR A 144 8.04 -10.14 4.35
C THR A 144 7.60 -8.90 3.57
N LEU A 145 7.89 -7.70 4.05
CA LEU A 145 7.53 -6.44 3.38
C LEU A 145 8.14 -6.31 1.98
N GLU A 146 9.38 -6.72 1.78
CA GLU A 146 10.05 -6.68 0.47
C GLU A 146 9.35 -7.61 -0.55
N ARG A 147 9.03 -8.85 -0.14
CA ARG A 147 8.24 -9.76 -0.99
C ARG A 147 6.87 -9.18 -1.30
N LEU A 148 6.25 -8.58 -0.30
CA LEU A 148 4.94 -7.96 -0.43
C LEU A 148 5.01 -6.78 -1.41
N ALA A 149 6.01 -5.90 -1.31
CA ALA A 149 6.24 -4.77 -2.21
C ALA A 149 6.29 -5.21 -3.68
N GLY A 150 7.12 -6.22 -3.99
CA GLY A 150 7.20 -6.77 -5.34
C GLY A 150 5.87 -7.33 -5.85
N ALA A 151 5.09 -7.99 -4.99
CA ALA A 151 3.77 -8.48 -5.36
C ALA A 151 2.78 -7.35 -5.66
N ARG A 152 2.77 -6.24 -4.90
CA ARG A 152 1.86 -5.11 -5.15
C ARG A 152 2.27 -4.31 -6.38
N GLN A 153 3.57 -4.14 -6.61
CA GLN A 153 4.06 -3.51 -7.84
C GLN A 153 3.57 -4.26 -9.09
N ARG A 154 3.57 -5.60 -9.04
CA ARG A 154 3.01 -6.41 -10.13
C ARG A 154 1.50 -6.24 -10.34
N LEU A 155 0.73 -5.90 -9.31
CA LEU A 155 -0.70 -5.62 -9.48
C LEU A 155 -0.94 -4.38 -10.34
N LEU A 156 -0.08 -3.36 -10.21
CA LEU A 156 -0.16 -2.14 -11.01
C LEU A 156 0.57 -2.26 -12.35
N ALA A 157 1.55 -3.17 -12.46
CA ALA A 157 2.31 -3.40 -13.69
C ALA A 157 1.65 -4.42 -14.63
N ALA A 158 0.45 -4.92 -14.34
CA ALA A 158 -0.20 -5.97 -15.13
C ALA A 158 -0.48 -5.48 -16.56
N GLU A 159 0.50 -5.64 -17.44
CA GLU A 159 0.32 -5.64 -18.88
C GLU A 159 -0.55 -6.83 -19.27
N LYS A 160 -1.39 -6.66 -20.30
CA LYS A 160 -2.04 -7.78 -20.97
C LYS A 160 -0.96 -8.83 -21.28
N THR A 161 -1.00 -9.96 -20.59
CA THR A 161 -0.44 -11.17 -21.17
C THR A 161 -1.36 -11.49 -22.33
N GLY A 162 -0.99 -11.02 -23.52
CA GLY A 162 -1.61 -11.42 -24.77
C GLY A 162 -1.56 -12.94 -24.82
N ARG A 163 -2.72 -13.57 -24.67
CA ARG A 163 -2.89 -14.94 -25.10
C ARG A 163 -3.02 -14.84 -26.61
N ASP A 164 -1.88 -14.83 -27.29
CA ASP A 164 -1.84 -15.02 -28.73
C ASP A 164 -2.55 -16.33 -29.05
N SER A 165 -3.54 -16.21 -29.93
CA SER A 165 -4.14 -17.33 -30.62
C SER A 165 -3.06 -18.01 -31.46
N GLY A 166 -2.93 -19.32 -31.31
CA GLY A 166 -1.92 -20.11 -32.01
C GLY A 166 -2.20 -21.60 -31.96
N CYS A 167 -3.35 -22.01 -32.49
CA CYS A 167 -3.52 -23.15 -33.41
C CYS A 167 -4.97 -23.15 -33.90
#